data_AF-A0A6G9AU05-F1
#
_entry.id   AF-A0A6G9AU05-F1
#
_cell.length_a   1.000
_cell.length_b   1.000
_cell.length_c   1.000
_cell.angle_alpha   90.00
_cell.angle_beta   90.00
_cell.angle_gamma   90.00
#
_symmetry.space_group_name_H-M   'P 1'
#
loop_
_entity.id
_entity.type
_entity.pdbx_description
1 polymer ?
#
loop_
_entity_poly.entity_id
_entity_poly.type
_entity_poly.pdbx_seq_one_letter_code
_entity_poly.pdbx_strand_id
1 'polypeptide(L)'
;MKKIKAENVDYGYLLSRDEIPIEFEGDVVEDYFLDRRELITALRSGPDTRIVLTRLSKGFWVVDILFWDDSTDLLQLDAGVLAGTYSDAQFVNSIHVYPVNTICFNCNHIWESLAISRGDYVGAPGLLLKKKTQRHLLRCPICGNSFSIAVVKIIGEHKAA
;
A
#
# COMPACT_ATOMS: atom_id res chain seq x y z
N MET A 1 7.29 14.49 -5.79
CA MET A 1 6.58 14.18 -4.53
C MET A 1 5.73 15.37 -4.12
N LYS A 2 4.57 15.17 -3.50
CA LYS A 2 3.71 16.24 -2.95
C LYS A 2 3.04 15.84 -1.65
N LYS A 3 2.91 16.78 -0.72
CA LYS A 3 2.03 16.62 0.43
C LYS A 3 0.58 16.78 0.00
N ILE A 4 -0.25 15.81 0.36
CA ILE A 4 -1.70 15.83 0.11
C ILE A 4 -2.45 15.42 1.36
N LYS A 5 -3.75 15.74 1.40
CA LYS A 5 -4.66 15.25 2.41
C LYS A 5 -5.85 14.60 1.73
N ALA A 6 -6.02 13.30 1.92
CA ALA A 6 -7.12 12.53 1.33
C ALA A 6 -7.78 11.67 2.41
N GLU A 7 -9.12 11.68 2.45
CA GLU A 7 -9.93 10.98 3.46
C GLU A 7 -9.49 11.29 4.90
N ASN A 8 -9.10 12.54 5.16
CA ASN A 8 -8.51 13.04 6.42
C ASN A 8 -7.12 12.49 6.80
N VAL A 9 -6.45 11.79 5.91
CA VAL A 9 -5.09 11.27 6.11
C VAL A 9 -4.09 12.16 5.38
N ASP A 10 -3.01 12.55 6.07
CA ASP A 10 -1.89 13.25 5.45
C ASP A 10 -0.94 12.25 4.77
N TYR A 11 -0.66 12.49 3.49
CA TYR A 11 0.28 11.69 2.71
C TYR A 11 1.41 12.57 2.15
N GLY A 12 2.63 12.06 2.19
CA GLY A 12 3.65 12.40 1.21
C GLY A 12 3.44 11.50 -0.01
N TYR A 13 2.79 12.00 -1.05
CA TYR A 13 2.51 11.23 -2.26
C TYR A 13 3.73 11.19 -3.18
N LEU A 14 4.28 9.99 -3.41
CA LEU A 14 5.39 9.76 -4.31
C LEU A 14 4.88 9.29 -5.67
N LEU A 15 5.33 9.98 -6.71
CA LEU A 15 5.21 9.52 -8.09
C LEU A 15 6.14 8.34 -8.31
N SER A 16 5.89 7.58 -9.38
CA SER A 16 6.72 6.42 -9.76
C SER A 16 8.21 6.76 -9.94
N ARG A 17 8.52 8.00 -10.34
CA ARG A 17 9.89 8.51 -10.54
C ARG A 17 10.54 9.10 -9.29
N ASP A 18 9.79 9.32 -8.22
CA ASP A 18 10.32 9.95 -7.03
C ASP A 18 11.15 8.92 -6.22
N GLU A 19 12.23 9.38 -5.62
CA GLU A 19 12.98 8.61 -4.63
C GLU A 19 12.31 8.70 -3.25
N ILE A 20 12.51 7.69 -2.41
CA ILE A 20 12.11 7.76 -1.00
C ILE A 20 13.10 8.71 -0.31
N PRO A 21 12.64 9.86 0.20
CA PRO A 21 13.54 10.79 0.87
C PRO A 21 13.88 10.28 2.27
N ILE A 22 15.01 10.73 2.82
CA ILE A 22 15.37 10.50 4.22
C ILE A 22 14.65 11.48 5.19
N GLU A 23 14.14 12.59 4.65
CA GLU A 23 13.45 13.65 5.39
C GLU A 23 12.29 14.18 4.54
N PHE A 24 11.15 14.47 5.17
CA PHE A 24 10.01 15.08 4.52
C PHE A 24 9.36 16.11 5.45
N GLU A 25 9.24 17.36 4.98
CA GLU A 25 8.67 18.47 5.75
C GLU A 25 9.39 18.76 7.08
N GLY A 26 10.71 18.53 7.16
CA GLY A 26 11.49 18.70 8.39
C GLY A 26 11.46 17.51 9.35
N ASP A 27 10.68 16.47 9.03
CA ASP A 27 10.49 15.26 9.84
C ASP A 27 11.28 14.08 9.23
N VAL A 28 11.73 13.14 10.06
CA VAL A 28 12.48 11.95 9.64
C VAL A 28 11.57 10.99 8.89
N VAL A 29 12.08 10.34 7.85
CA VAL A 29 11.39 9.27 7.13
C VAL A 29 12.01 7.92 7.48
N GLU A 30 11.20 7.02 8.02
CA GLU A 30 11.60 5.63 8.28
C GLU A 30 11.13 4.72 7.15
N ASP A 31 12.08 4.02 6.52
CA ASP A 31 11.84 3.01 5.49
C ASP A 31 12.01 1.61 6.08
N TYR A 32 10.89 0.96 6.40
CA TYR A 32 10.89 -0.41 6.91
C TYR A 32 11.06 -1.48 5.81
N PHE A 33 11.14 -1.08 4.54
CA PHE A 33 11.22 -2.00 3.40
C PHE A 33 12.62 -2.05 2.77
N LEU A 34 13.65 -1.60 3.50
CA LEU A 34 15.04 -1.58 3.02
C LEU A 34 15.55 -2.96 2.54
N ASP A 35 15.04 -4.05 3.11
CA ASP A 35 15.38 -5.43 2.76
C ASP A 35 14.59 -5.97 1.54
N ARG A 36 13.59 -5.24 1.05
CA ARG A 36 12.69 -5.62 -0.05
C ARG A 36 12.74 -4.66 -1.25
N ARG A 37 13.89 -4.04 -1.50
CA ARG A 37 14.06 -3.00 -2.55
C ARG A 37 13.57 -3.39 -3.93
N GLU A 38 13.83 -4.62 -4.38
CA GLU A 38 13.39 -5.08 -5.71
C GLU A 38 11.86 -5.10 -5.81
N LEU A 39 11.20 -5.62 -4.78
CA LEU A 39 9.75 -5.65 -4.69
C LEU A 39 9.17 -4.23 -4.60
N ILE A 40 9.75 -3.35 -3.80
CA ILE A 40 9.34 -1.95 -3.71
C ILE A 40 9.49 -1.24 -5.06
N THR A 41 10.55 -1.54 -5.81
CA THR A 41 10.75 -1.01 -7.16
C THR A 41 9.66 -1.49 -8.12
N ALA A 42 9.31 -2.78 -8.07
CA ALA A 42 8.22 -3.34 -8.86
C ALA A 42 6.86 -2.71 -8.51
N LEU A 43 6.56 -2.58 -7.22
CA LEU A 43 5.31 -1.96 -6.73
C LEU A 43 5.23 -0.46 -7.06
N ARG A 44 6.35 0.25 -7.09
CA ARG A 44 6.38 1.68 -7.45
C ARG A 44 5.93 1.93 -8.89
N SER A 45 6.18 0.98 -9.78
CA SER A 45 5.78 1.05 -11.20
C SER A 45 4.47 0.31 -11.48
N GLY A 46 3.81 -0.23 -10.45
CA GLY A 46 2.57 -0.97 -10.58
C GLY A 46 1.40 -0.10 -11.05
N PRO A 47 0.45 -0.66 -11.81
CA PRO A 47 -0.74 0.06 -12.27
C PRO A 47 -1.76 0.30 -11.15
N ASP A 48 -1.62 -0.39 -10.02
CA ASP A 48 -2.60 -0.48 -8.93
C ASP A 48 -2.00 -0.18 -7.55
N THR A 49 -0.72 0.24 -7.50
CA THR A 49 -0.02 0.55 -6.25
C THR A 49 0.73 1.87 -6.31
N ARG A 50 0.81 2.56 -5.17
CA ARG A 50 1.69 3.72 -4.98
C ARG A 50 2.42 3.62 -3.66
N ILE A 51 3.69 4.00 -3.68
CA ILE A 51 4.46 4.25 -2.47
C ILE A 51 4.03 5.62 -1.94
N VAL A 52 3.75 5.70 -0.65
CA VAL A 52 3.42 6.96 0.02
C VAL A 52 4.22 7.07 1.31
N LEU A 53 4.33 8.28 1.82
CA LEU A 53 4.72 8.53 3.20
C LEU A 53 3.46 8.77 4.00
N THR A 54 3.32 8.11 5.13
CA THR A 54 2.24 8.36 6.08
C THR A 54 2.82 8.85 7.39
N ARG A 55 2.10 9.72 8.08
CA ARG A 55 2.57 10.25 9.35
C ARG A 55 2.33 9.20 10.44
N LEU A 56 3.39 8.70 11.07
CA LEU A 56 3.25 7.79 12.21
C LEU A 56 3.05 8.57 13.51
N SER A 57 3.85 9.62 13.70
CA SER A 57 3.78 10.51 14.85
C SER A 57 4.35 11.88 14.50
N LYS A 58 4.35 12.83 15.45
CA LYS A 58 5.01 14.12 15.25
C LYS A 58 6.52 13.88 15.13
N GLY A 59 7.14 14.38 14.06
CA GLY A 59 8.57 14.18 13.80
C GLY A 59 8.90 12.98 12.92
N PHE A 60 7.93 12.11 12.60
CA PHE A 60 8.18 10.85 11.90
C PHE A 60 7.14 10.54 10.83
N TRP A 61 7.65 10.30 9.63
CA TRP A 61 6.95 9.69 8.51
C TRP A 61 7.44 8.27 8.31
N VAL A 62 6.58 7.39 7.82
CA VAL A 62 6.94 6.03 7.45
C VAL A 62 6.59 5.77 6.00
N VAL A 63 7.39 4.94 5.34
CA VAL A 63 7.07 4.46 4.00
C VAL A 63 5.93 3.45 4.10
N ASP A 64 4.88 3.67 3.31
CA ASP A 64 3.70 2.81 3.21
C ASP A 64 3.37 2.55 1.73
N ILE A 65 2.53 1.55 1.50
CA ILE A 65 2.05 1.20 0.16
C ILE A 65 0.52 1.32 0.16
N LEU A 66 -0.01 2.11 -0.77
CA LEU A 66 -1.42 2.12 -1.10
C LEU A 66 -1.67 1.16 -2.27
N PHE A 67 -2.74 0.39 -2.18
CA PHE A 67 -3.25 -0.50 -3.23
C PHE A 67 -4.69 -0.15 -3.58
N TRP A 68 -5.01 -0.13 -4.87
CA TRP A 68 -6.36 0.09 -5.42
C TRP A 68 -6.88 -1.20 -6.07
N ASP A 69 -8.08 -1.63 -5.66
CA ASP A 69 -8.72 -2.85 -6.17
C ASP A 69 -9.80 -2.61 -7.25
N ASP A 70 -9.99 -1.34 -7.67
CA ASP A 70 -11.11 -0.90 -8.50
C ASP A 70 -10.71 -0.43 -9.91
N SER A 71 -9.48 -0.73 -10.35
CA SER A 71 -8.92 -0.25 -11.62
C SER A 71 -8.85 1.28 -11.74
N THR A 72 -8.71 2.01 -10.62
CA THR A 72 -8.39 3.45 -10.63
C THR A 72 -7.19 3.71 -11.55
N ASP A 73 -7.33 4.67 -12.48
CA ASP A 73 -6.22 5.11 -13.32
C ASP A 73 -5.23 5.93 -12.50
N LEU A 74 -4.17 5.27 -12.04
CA LEU A 74 -3.16 5.91 -11.21
C LEU A 74 -2.30 6.92 -11.98
N LEU A 75 -2.22 6.86 -13.31
CA LEU A 75 -1.55 7.91 -14.09
C LEU A 75 -2.37 9.20 -14.10
N GLN A 76 -3.70 9.07 -14.22
CA GLN A 76 -4.61 10.21 -14.09
C GLN A 76 -4.59 10.76 -12.66
N LEU A 77 -4.55 9.90 -11.63
CA LEU A 77 -4.41 10.32 -10.25
C LEU A 77 -3.09 11.06 -10.02
N ASP A 78 -1.97 10.54 -10.52
CA ASP A 78 -0.66 11.19 -10.43
C ASP A 78 -0.67 12.59 -11.03
N ALA A 79 -1.29 12.74 -12.21
CA ALA A 79 -1.48 14.05 -12.86
C ALA A 79 -2.36 14.98 -12.02
N GLY A 80 -3.44 14.46 -11.43
CA GLY A 80 -4.34 15.21 -10.56
C GLY A 80 -3.66 15.67 -9.26
N VAL A 81 -2.86 14.82 -8.63
CA VAL A 81 -2.05 15.19 -7.46
C VAL A 81 -1.06 16.29 -7.81
N LEU A 82 -0.37 16.17 -8.95
CA LEU A 82 0.56 17.20 -9.44
C LEU A 82 -0.15 18.53 -9.74
N ALA A 83 -1.35 18.49 -10.30
CA ALA A 83 -2.14 19.69 -10.58
C ALA A 83 -2.89 20.24 -9.35
N GLY A 84 -2.95 19.49 -8.24
CA GLY A 84 -3.77 19.86 -7.07
C GLY A 84 -5.27 19.68 -7.29
N THR A 85 -5.68 18.85 -8.25
CA THR A 85 -7.07 18.60 -8.66
C THR A 85 -7.57 17.21 -8.23
N TYR A 86 -6.80 16.49 -7.41
CA TYR A 86 -7.24 15.22 -6.84
C TYR A 86 -8.43 15.39 -5.89
N SER A 87 -9.14 14.30 -5.61
CA SER A 87 -10.27 14.27 -4.68
C SER A 87 -10.28 13.01 -3.82
N ASP A 88 -10.96 13.07 -2.67
CA ASP A 88 -11.15 11.92 -1.78
C ASP A 88 -11.74 10.70 -2.50
N ALA A 89 -12.61 10.93 -3.50
CA ALA A 89 -13.24 9.85 -4.27
C ALA A 89 -12.21 8.91 -4.92
N GLN A 90 -11.05 9.45 -5.33
CA GLN A 90 -9.97 8.66 -5.93
C GLN A 90 -9.19 7.84 -4.88
N PHE A 91 -9.36 8.11 -3.59
CA PHE A 91 -8.69 7.38 -2.51
C PHE A 91 -9.61 6.40 -1.79
N VAL A 92 -10.94 6.49 -1.94
CA VAL A 92 -11.92 5.61 -1.28
C VAL A 92 -11.57 4.13 -1.44
N ASN A 93 -11.16 3.71 -2.64
CA ASN A 93 -10.80 2.34 -2.95
C ASN A 93 -9.31 1.99 -2.74
N SER A 94 -8.51 2.96 -2.27
CA SER A 94 -7.16 2.68 -1.80
C SER A 94 -7.19 1.97 -0.43
N ILE A 95 -6.17 1.16 -0.13
CA ILE A 95 -5.94 0.59 1.21
C ILE A 95 -4.45 0.43 1.50
N HIS A 96 -4.02 0.63 2.75
CA HIS A 96 -2.66 0.34 3.19
C HIS A 96 -2.40 -1.16 3.15
N VAL A 97 -1.31 -1.52 2.48
CA VAL A 97 -0.85 -2.90 2.36
C VAL A 97 0.63 -3.00 2.68
N TYR A 98 1.06 -4.20 3.01
CA TYR A 98 2.47 -4.53 3.16
C TYR A 98 2.81 -5.83 2.40
N PRO A 99 4.03 -5.92 1.86
CA PRO A 99 4.51 -7.12 1.21
C PRO A 99 4.80 -8.23 2.23
N VAL A 100 4.42 -9.46 1.91
CA VAL A 100 4.60 -10.61 2.79
C VAL A 100 4.64 -11.92 2.01
N ASN A 101 5.37 -12.90 2.54
CA ASN A 101 5.29 -14.27 2.06
C ASN A 101 4.12 -14.96 2.77
N THR A 102 3.05 -15.23 2.03
CA THR A 102 1.84 -15.85 2.56
C THR A 102 1.90 -17.36 2.37
N ILE A 103 1.79 -18.10 3.47
CA ILE A 103 1.74 -19.56 3.47
C ILE A 103 0.27 -19.99 3.49
N CYS A 104 -0.13 -20.89 2.57
CA CYS A 104 -1.38 -21.61 2.71
C CYS A 104 -1.18 -22.83 3.60
N PHE A 105 -1.68 -22.81 4.83
CA PHE A 105 -1.52 -23.93 5.77
C PHE A 105 -2.21 -25.24 5.37
N ASN A 106 -3.05 -25.23 4.32
CA ASN A 106 -3.69 -26.43 3.83
C ASN A 106 -2.87 -27.19 2.78
N CYS A 107 -2.27 -26.47 1.81
CA CYS A 107 -1.47 -27.09 0.75
C CYS A 107 0.04 -26.77 0.85
N ASN A 108 0.45 -26.01 1.85
CA ASN A 108 1.83 -25.57 2.13
C ASN A 108 2.51 -24.75 1.02
N HIS A 109 1.79 -24.33 -0.02
CA HIS A 109 2.33 -23.39 -1.00
C HIS A 109 2.56 -22.00 -0.38
N ILE A 110 3.63 -21.34 -0.82
CA ILE A 110 4.05 -20.02 -0.36
C ILE A 110 3.94 -19.03 -1.53
N TRP A 111 3.35 -17.87 -1.26
CA TRP A 111 3.10 -16.82 -2.24
C TRP A 111 3.77 -15.52 -1.82
N GLU A 112 4.38 -14.80 -2.74
CA GLU A 112 4.66 -13.38 -2.54
C GLU A 112 3.37 -12.60 -2.73
N SER A 113 2.98 -11.78 -1.75
CA SER A 113 1.65 -11.18 -1.69
C SER A 113 1.66 -9.79 -1.07
N LEU A 114 0.59 -9.04 -1.30
CA LEU A 114 0.22 -7.84 -0.54
C LEU A 114 -0.92 -8.18 0.43
N ALA A 115 -0.70 -7.92 1.71
CA ALA A 115 -1.68 -8.08 2.77
C ALA A 115 -2.10 -6.73 3.34
N ILE A 116 -3.35 -6.62 3.79
CA ILE A 116 -3.87 -5.39 4.42
C ILE A 116 -3.12 -5.13 5.74
N SER A 117 -2.61 -3.92 5.90
CA SER A 117 -1.93 -3.46 7.12
C SER A 117 -2.81 -3.60 8.37
N ARG A 118 -2.19 -3.75 9.54
CA ARG A 118 -2.89 -3.91 10.82
C ARG A 118 -3.15 -2.59 11.55
N GLY A 119 -2.37 -1.55 11.26
CA GLY A 119 -2.47 -0.23 11.87
C GLY A 119 -3.46 0.66 11.14
N ASP A 120 -4.29 1.38 11.89
CA ASP A 120 -5.24 2.33 11.32
C ASP A 120 -4.53 3.58 10.77
N TYR A 121 -5.27 4.38 10.00
CA TYR A 121 -4.76 5.61 9.42
C TYR A 121 -4.65 6.71 10.47
N VAL A 122 -3.47 7.30 10.64
CA VAL A 122 -3.28 8.44 11.53
C VAL A 122 -4.10 9.62 11.03
N GLY A 123 -4.96 10.16 11.91
CA GLY A 123 -5.89 11.24 11.58
C GLY A 123 -7.27 10.77 11.09
N ALA A 124 -7.47 9.48 10.83
CA ALA A 124 -8.76 8.93 10.39
C ALA A 124 -9.13 7.60 11.10
N PRO A 125 -9.48 7.64 12.40
CA PRO A 125 -9.88 6.44 13.14
C PRO A 125 -11.08 5.72 12.52
N GLY A 126 -11.00 4.40 12.42
CA GLY A 126 -11.99 3.51 11.81
C GLY A 126 -11.88 3.38 10.29
N LEU A 127 -11.02 4.16 9.63
CA LEU A 127 -10.92 4.16 8.17
C LEU A 127 -10.39 2.82 7.64
N LEU A 128 -9.38 2.23 8.29
CA LEU A 128 -8.87 0.92 7.89
C LEU A 128 -9.96 -0.15 7.99
N LEU A 129 -10.72 -0.18 9.08
CA LEU A 129 -11.79 -1.15 9.26
C LEU A 129 -12.86 -0.99 8.19
N LYS A 130 -13.29 0.25 7.91
CA LYS A 130 -14.24 0.56 6.83
C LYS A 130 -13.74 0.08 5.47
N LYS A 131 -12.48 0.37 5.12
CA LYS A 131 -11.89 -0.06 3.85
C LYS A 131 -11.81 -1.58 3.79
N LYS A 132 -11.35 -2.23 4.86
CA LYS A 132 -11.19 -3.69 4.94
C LYS A 132 -12.49 -4.47 4.75
N THR A 133 -13.62 -4.00 5.26
CA THR A 133 -14.92 -4.69 5.09
C THR A 133 -15.46 -4.62 3.65
N GLN A 134 -14.92 -3.71 2.84
CA GLN A 134 -15.28 -3.55 1.44
C GLN A 134 -14.35 -4.31 0.49
N ARG A 135 -13.28 -4.95 1.01
CA ARG A 135 -12.29 -5.63 0.16
C ARG A 135 -12.66 -7.07 -0.14
N HIS A 136 -12.37 -7.46 -1.38
CA HIS A 136 -12.29 -8.85 -1.77
C HIS A 136 -10.98 -9.45 -1.28
N LEU A 137 -11.05 -10.40 -0.35
CA LEU A 137 -9.87 -11.12 0.14
C LEU A 137 -9.59 -12.35 -0.73
N LEU A 138 -8.35 -12.49 -1.15
CA LEU A 138 -7.93 -13.62 -1.96
C LEU A 138 -7.86 -14.91 -1.15
N ARG A 139 -8.12 -16.01 -1.85
CA ARG A 139 -7.96 -17.38 -1.37
C ARG A 139 -6.76 -18.02 -2.05
N CYS A 140 -6.28 -19.13 -1.50
CA CYS A 140 -5.22 -19.91 -2.09
C CYS A 140 -5.60 -20.35 -3.51
N PRO A 141 -4.81 -20.01 -4.56
CA PRO A 141 -5.11 -20.39 -5.94
C PRO A 141 -5.14 -21.91 -6.17
N ILE A 142 -4.45 -22.69 -5.33
CA ILE A 142 -4.29 -24.15 -5.51
C ILE A 142 -5.43 -24.93 -4.87
N CYS A 143 -5.85 -24.56 -3.65
CA CYS A 143 -6.82 -25.34 -2.89
C CYS A 143 -8.09 -24.57 -2.48
N GLY A 144 -8.20 -23.29 -2.83
CA GLY A 144 -9.38 -22.46 -2.54
C GLY A 144 -9.57 -22.09 -1.06
N ASN A 145 -8.69 -22.55 -0.17
CA ASN A 145 -8.75 -22.19 1.25
C ASN A 145 -8.32 -20.75 1.51
N SER A 146 -8.94 -20.14 2.51
CA SER A 146 -8.58 -18.80 2.97
C SER A 146 -7.17 -18.78 3.55
N PHE A 147 -6.47 -17.66 3.35
CA PHE A 147 -5.24 -17.38 4.08
C PHE A 147 -5.54 -16.95 5.52
N SER A 148 -4.56 -17.11 6.43
CA SER A 148 -4.66 -16.62 7.82
C SER A 148 -4.51 -15.11 7.94
N ILE A 149 -4.04 -14.45 6.88
CA ILE A 149 -3.90 -13.00 6.76
C ILE A 149 -4.78 -12.49 5.61
N ALA A 150 -5.14 -11.21 5.69
CA ALA A 150 -6.01 -10.57 4.69
C ALA A 150 -5.23 -10.21 3.42
N VAL A 151 -5.05 -11.17 2.52
CA VAL A 151 -4.39 -10.98 1.22
C VAL A 151 -5.33 -10.30 0.23
N VAL A 152 -4.83 -9.27 -0.45
CA VAL A 152 -5.57 -8.54 -1.50
C VAL A 152 -4.94 -8.68 -2.89
N LYS A 153 -3.65 -9.04 -2.96
CA LYS A 153 -2.95 -9.30 -4.21
C LYS A 153 -1.90 -10.40 -4.05
N ILE A 154 -1.83 -11.32 -5.00
CA ILE A 154 -0.72 -12.26 -5.15
C ILE A 154 0.17 -11.73 -6.26
N ILE A 155 1.46 -11.56 -5.97
CA ILE A 155 2.47 -11.04 -6.90
C ILE A 155 3.10 -12.21 -7.67
N GLY A 156 3.38 -13.31 -6.99
CA GLY A 156 3.98 -14.50 -7.59
C GLY A 156 4.04 -15.68 -6.61
N GLU A 157 4.44 -16.84 -7.13
CA GLU A 157 4.77 -18.00 -6.30
C GLU A 157 6.18 -17.82 -5.73
N HIS A 158 6.32 -18.00 -4.42
CA HIS A 158 7.62 -17.91 -3.78
C HIS A 158 8.38 -19.21 -4.05
N LYS A 159 9.40 -19.15 -4.91
CA LYS A 159 10.35 -20.25 -5.07
C LYS A 159 11.31 -20.19 -3.89
N ALA A 160 11.30 -21.20 -3.04
CA ALA A 160 12.35 -21.38 -2.06
C ALA A 160 13.70 -21.41 -2.78
N ALA A 161 14.63 -20.57 -2.34
CA ALA A 161 16.02 -20.57 -2.80
C ALA A 161 16.74 -21.84 -2.32
#